data_AF-A0A136IUT0-F1
#
_entry.id   AF-A0A136IUT0-F1
#
_cell.length_a   1.000
_cell.length_b   1.000
_cell.length_c   1.000
_cell.angle_alpha   90.00
_cell.angle_beta   90.00
_cell.angle_gamma   90.00
#
_symmetry.space_group_name_H-M   'P 1'
#
loop_
_entity.id
_entity.type
_entity.pdbx_description
1 polymer ?
#
loop_
_entity_poly.entity_id
_entity_poly.type
_entity_poly.pdbx_seq_one_letter_code
_entity_poly.pdbx_strand_id
1 'polypeptide(L)'
;MPYMSADLAVSLRDDEPWHVSQKVFDIISTYIQNDDQSDPAESAKELDKLTPGNRALQEIEPVESYLSFLLEFWEVFLKIARQVPHDHPAQNQLVRLVVELKGLPTTDVESDRTIWTDLDGLENCTQESWMAPSANEDSFEPLKEWVNLNSTVSRLYGIGLIDWYYFGIWTLRDSFETNDFNVSGEDILNSRVTASGEWMRHSGPQLRQICERAALTASEQTS
;
A
#
# COMPACT_ATOMS: atom_id res chain seq x y z
N MET A 1 7.31 -4.06 -29.92
CA MET A 1 6.51 -5.19 -29.42
C MET A 1 5.70 -4.64 -28.26
N PRO A 2 4.37 -4.55 -28.33
CA PRO A 2 3.59 -4.27 -27.14
C PRO A 2 3.69 -5.50 -26.23
N TYR A 3 4.24 -5.32 -25.04
CA TYR A 3 4.10 -6.32 -23.98
C TYR A 3 2.60 -6.49 -23.75
N MET A 4 2.05 -7.65 -24.12
CA MET A 4 0.75 -8.04 -23.58
C MET A 4 0.97 -8.18 -22.08
N SER A 5 0.27 -7.36 -21.30
CA SER A 5 0.24 -7.47 -19.85
C SER A 5 -0.18 -8.90 -19.52
N ALA A 6 0.67 -9.65 -18.81
CA ALA A 6 0.24 -10.94 -18.28
C ALA A 6 -0.89 -10.69 -17.27
N ASP A 7 -1.94 -11.50 -17.31
CA ASP A 7 -3.04 -11.38 -16.34
C ASP A 7 -2.49 -11.47 -14.91
N LEU A 8 -2.90 -10.53 -14.05
CA LEU A 8 -2.49 -10.51 -12.65
C LEU A 8 -3.13 -11.66 -11.89
N ALA A 9 -2.31 -12.59 -11.40
CA ALA A 9 -2.73 -13.72 -10.56
C ALA A 9 -2.74 -13.34 -9.07
N VAL A 10 -3.63 -12.44 -8.67
CA VAL A 10 -3.83 -12.05 -7.26
C VAL A 10 -4.80 -12.98 -6.55
N SER A 11 -4.62 -13.19 -5.24
CA SER A 11 -5.52 -13.98 -4.38
C SER A 11 -5.54 -13.45 -2.94
N LEU A 12 -6.60 -13.73 -2.18
CA LEU A 12 -6.69 -13.33 -0.76
C LEU A 12 -5.76 -14.11 0.16
N ARG A 13 -5.46 -15.38 -0.17
CA ARG A 13 -4.69 -16.30 0.66
C ARG A 13 -5.25 -16.45 2.08
N ASP A 14 -6.57 -16.48 2.15
CA ASP A 14 -7.35 -16.71 3.36
C ASP A 14 -8.32 -17.86 3.07
N ASP A 15 -8.34 -18.88 3.93
CA ASP A 15 -9.17 -20.06 3.74
C ASP A 15 -10.66 -19.76 4.00
N GLU A 16 -10.95 -18.82 4.91
CA GLU A 16 -12.30 -18.42 5.30
C GLU A 16 -12.40 -16.89 5.43
N PRO A 17 -12.24 -16.13 4.32
CA PRO A 17 -12.25 -14.69 4.38
C PRO A 17 -13.60 -14.19 4.85
N TRP A 18 -13.56 -13.13 5.65
CA TRP A 18 -14.77 -12.36 5.91
C TRP A 18 -15.41 -11.93 4.58
N HIS A 19 -16.72 -12.10 4.47
CA HIS A 19 -17.42 -11.94 3.19
C HIS A 19 -17.29 -10.53 2.59
N VAL A 20 -17.08 -9.50 3.42
CA VAL A 20 -16.79 -8.14 2.93
C VAL A 20 -15.37 -8.07 2.37
N SER A 21 -14.38 -8.65 3.04
CA SER A 21 -13.01 -8.78 2.52
C SER A 21 -13.00 -9.45 1.15
N GLN A 22 -13.83 -10.47 0.93
CA GLN A 22 -14.01 -11.08 -0.39
C GLN A 22 -14.56 -10.08 -1.42
N LYS A 23 -15.60 -9.30 -1.08
CA LYS A 23 -16.14 -8.27 -1.99
C LYS A 23 -15.13 -7.16 -2.30
N VAL A 24 -14.39 -6.69 -1.28
CA VAL A 24 -13.31 -5.71 -1.45
C VAL A 24 -12.27 -6.27 -2.43
N PHE A 25 -11.86 -7.53 -2.22
CA PHE A 25 -10.91 -8.20 -3.10
C PHE A 25 -11.44 -8.31 -4.53
N ASP A 26 -12.69 -8.75 -4.72
CA ASP A 26 -13.27 -8.92 -6.05
C ASP A 26 -13.33 -7.59 -6.81
N ILE A 27 -13.71 -6.50 -6.14
CA ILE A 27 -13.78 -5.16 -6.74
C ILE A 27 -12.38 -4.67 -7.12
N ILE A 28 -11.41 -4.73 -6.19
CA ILE A 28 -10.04 -4.25 -6.46
C ILE A 28 -9.38 -5.12 -7.54
N SER A 29 -9.53 -6.43 -7.48
CA SER A 29 -8.95 -7.37 -8.46
C SER A 29 -9.52 -7.15 -9.85
N THR A 30 -10.84 -6.95 -9.96
CA THR A 30 -11.49 -6.61 -11.23
C THR A 30 -10.97 -5.27 -11.77
N TYR A 31 -10.84 -4.26 -10.90
CA TYR A 31 -10.35 -2.94 -11.28
C TYR A 31 -8.92 -2.99 -11.84
N ILE A 32 -8.01 -3.69 -11.16
CA ILE A 32 -6.60 -3.76 -11.58
C ILE A 32 -6.34 -4.68 -12.79
N GLN A 33 -7.26 -5.60 -13.08
CA GLN A 33 -7.19 -6.45 -14.28
C GLN A 33 -7.67 -5.71 -15.53
N ASN A 34 -8.57 -4.73 -15.39
CA ASN A 34 -9.22 -4.02 -16.49
C ASN A 34 -8.57 -2.67 -16.82
N ASP A 35 -7.23 -2.59 -16.74
CA ASP A 35 -6.35 -1.46 -17.09
C ASP A 35 -7.04 -0.08 -17.33
N ASP A 36 -6.96 0.44 -18.56
CA ASP A 36 -7.55 1.73 -18.95
C ASP A 36 -9.09 1.70 -19.16
N GLN A 37 -9.74 0.56 -18.92
CA GLN A 37 -11.19 0.39 -19.16
C GLN A 37 -12.03 0.61 -17.92
N SER A 38 -11.46 0.53 -16.72
CA SER A 38 -12.18 0.75 -15.46
C SER A 38 -11.99 2.16 -14.92
N ASP A 39 -13.09 2.82 -14.56
CA ASP A 39 -13.09 4.14 -13.92
C ASP A 39 -12.73 3.99 -12.43
N PRO A 40 -11.58 4.54 -11.95
CA PRO A 40 -11.22 4.48 -10.54
C PRO A 40 -12.28 5.09 -9.62
N ALA A 41 -13.01 6.12 -10.07
CA ALA A 41 -14.04 6.77 -9.27
C ALA A 41 -15.28 5.88 -9.12
N GLU A 42 -15.58 5.05 -10.10
CA GLU A 42 -16.66 4.05 -10.02
C GLU A 42 -16.27 2.94 -9.04
N SER A 43 -15.07 2.38 -9.16
CA SER A 43 -14.58 1.35 -8.22
C SER A 43 -14.51 1.87 -6.79
N ALA A 44 -14.05 3.10 -6.57
CA ALA A 44 -14.05 3.72 -5.25
C ALA A 44 -15.46 3.83 -4.65
N LYS A 45 -16.46 4.21 -5.46
CA LYS A 45 -17.87 4.26 -5.01
C LYS A 45 -18.43 2.88 -4.69
N GLU A 46 -18.06 1.85 -5.45
CA GLU A 46 -18.49 0.48 -5.13
C GLU A 46 -17.87 -0.03 -3.82
N LEU A 47 -16.60 0.31 -3.55
CA LEU A 47 -15.95 0.00 -2.27
C LEU A 47 -16.57 0.78 -1.11
N ASP A 48 -16.92 2.05 -1.32
CA ASP A 48 -17.56 2.90 -0.33
C ASP A 48 -18.96 2.41 0.08
N LYS A 49 -19.68 1.73 -0.82
CA LYS A 49 -20.94 1.05 -0.45
C LYS A 49 -20.75 -0.10 0.54
N LEU A 50 -19.52 -0.60 0.72
CA LEU A 50 -19.20 -1.67 1.66
C LEU A 50 -18.95 -1.15 3.08
N THR A 51 -18.93 0.17 3.30
CA THR A 51 -18.66 0.71 4.63
C THR A 51 -19.82 0.42 5.57
N PRO A 52 -19.57 0.38 6.90
CA PRO A 52 -20.65 0.36 7.89
C PRO A 52 -21.66 1.48 7.59
N GLY A 53 -22.95 1.22 7.82
CA GLY A 53 -24.03 2.18 7.51
C GLY A 53 -24.48 2.25 6.06
N ASN A 54 -23.59 2.02 5.08
CA ASN A 54 -23.94 2.01 3.65
C ASN A 54 -24.30 0.61 3.14
N ARG A 55 -23.69 -0.44 3.70
CA ARG A 55 -24.01 -1.83 3.34
C ARG A 55 -25.21 -2.39 4.10
N ALA A 56 -25.96 -3.26 3.43
CA ALA A 56 -26.95 -4.09 4.10
C ALA A 56 -26.25 -5.17 4.93
N LEU A 57 -26.55 -5.22 6.23
CA LEU A 57 -26.09 -6.29 7.12
C LEU A 57 -26.80 -7.60 6.77
N GLN A 58 -26.07 -8.72 6.88
CA GLN A 58 -26.69 -10.04 6.85
C GLN A 58 -27.34 -10.33 8.22
N GLU A 59 -28.36 -11.19 8.27
CA GLU A 59 -29.25 -11.40 9.44
C GLU A 59 -28.54 -11.78 10.77
N ILE A 60 -27.24 -12.12 10.74
CA ILE A 60 -26.46 -12.61 11.88
C ILE A 60 -25.17 -11.78 12.10
N GLU A 61 -24.96 -10.71 11.32
CA GLU A 61 -23.70 -9.95 11.39
C GLU A 61 -23.71 -8.94 12.55
N PRO A 62 -22.69 -8.95 13.44
CA PRO A 62 -22.54 -7.91 14.45
C PRO A 62 -22.27 -6.56 13.78
N VAL A 63 -22.79 -5.48 14.35
CA VAL A 63 -22.44 -4.13 13.91
C VAL A 63 -20.96 -3.91 14.23
N GLU A 64 -20.15 -3.77 13.18
CA GLU A 64 -18.73 -3.40 13.31
C GLU A 64 -18.57 -1.87 13.35
N SER A 65 -17.45 -1.41 13.93
CA SER A 65 -17.07 0.00 13.83
C SER A 65 -16.42 0.30 12.48
N TYR A 66 -16.45 1.57 12.06
CA TYR A 66 -15.74 2.02 10.87
C TYR A 66 -14.24 1.71 10.92
N LEU A 67 -13.60 1.85 12.08
CA LEU A 67 -12.17 1.53 12.22
C LEU A 67 -11.92 0.03 12.01
N SER A 68 -12.78 -0.85 12.53
CA SER A 68 -12.65 -2.30 12.30
C SER A 68 -12.75 -2.63 10.82
N PHE A 69 -13.72 -2.04 10.11
CA PHE A 69 -13.86 -2.18 8.67
C PHE A 69 -12.62 -1.68 7.92
N LEU A 70 -12.10 -0.50 8.28
CA LEU A 70 -10.94 0.09 7.60
C LEU A 70 -9.67 -0.76 7.77
N LEU A 71 -9.43 -1.33 8.95
CA LEU A 71 -8.29 -2.23 9.17
C LEU A 71 -8.35 -3.43 8.23
N GLU A 72 -9.48 -4.13 8.19
CA GLU A 72 -9.70 -5.27 7.29
C GLU A 72 -9.60 -4.88 5.81
N PHE A 73 -10.17 -3.72 5.45
CA PHE A 73 -10.07 -3.17 4.10
C PHE A 73 -8.61 -2.94 3.68
N TRP A 74 -7.82 -2.29 4.54
CA TRP A 74 -6.41 -1.99 4.23
C TRP A 74 -5.55 -3.25 4.21
N GLU A 75 -5.84 -4.26 5.04
CA GLU A 75 -5.21 -5.56 4.94
C GLU A 75 -5.44 -6.21 3.56
N VAL A 76 -6.67 -6.22 3.06
CA VAL A 76 -6.98 -6.74 1.71
C VAL A 76 -6.25 -5.93 0.65
N PHE A 77 -6.29 -4.60 0.72
CA PHE A 77 -5.59 -3.73 -0.23
C PHE A 77 -4.08 -4.03 -0.25
N LEU A 78 -3.44 -4.15 0.91
CA LEU A 78 -2.01 -4.43 1.02
C LEU A 78 -1.64 -5.86 0.57
N LYS A 79 -2.50 -6.85 0.85
CA LYS A 79 -2.36 -8.23 0.33
C LYS A 79 -2.36 -8.23 -1.21
N ILE A 80 -3.23 -7.44 -1.84
CA ILE A 80 -3.24 -7.27 -3.30
C ILE A 80 -1.98 -6.53 -3.77
N ALA A 81 -1.64 -5.40 -3.15
CA ALA A 81 -0.49 -4.57 -3.51
C ALA A 81 0.83 -5.36 -3.53
N ARG A 82 1.02 -6.25 -2.56
CA ARG A 82 2.19 -7.16 -2.48
C ARG A 82 2.29 -8.12 -3.67
N GLN A 83 1.17 -8.49 -4.28
CA GLN A 83 1.15 -9.44 -5.40
C GLN A 83 1.27 -8.76 -6.77
N VAL A 84 1.11 -7.43 -6.85
CA VAL A 84 1.27 -6.68 -8.11
C VAL A 84 2.75 -6.37 -8.35
N PRO A 85 3.38 -6.83 -9.44
CA PRO A 85 4.78 -6.54 -9.74
C PRO A 85 5.06 -5.03 -9.72
N HIS A 86 6.17 -4.62 -9.12
CA HIS A 86 6.56 -3.21 -8.94
C HIS A 86 6.62 -2.39 -10.25
N ASP A 87 6.89 -3.04 -11.38
CA ASP A 87 6.97 -2.45 -12.72
C ASP A 87 5.65 -2.54 -13.52
N HIS A 88 4.62 -3.16 -12.94
CA HIS A 88 3.32 -3.34 -13.60
C HIS A 88 2.44 -2.08 -13.49
N PRO A 89 1.69 -1.69 -14.54
CA PRO A 89 0.81 -0.50 -14.52
C PRO A 89 -0.21 -0.47 -13.38
N ALA A 90 -0.72 -1.62 -12.96
CA ALA A 90 -1.66 -1.75 -11.85
C ALA A 90 -1.17 -1.17 -10.52
N GLN A 91 0.13 -1.02 -10.32
CA GLN A 91 0.68 -0.26 -9.20
C GLN A 91 0.14 1.17 -9.15
N ASN A 92 0.05 1.83 -10.31
CA ASN A 92 -0.52 3.18 -10.41
C ASN A 92 -2.05 3.16 -10.26
N GLN A 93 -2.72 2.09 -10.70
CA GLN A 93 -4.16 1.94 -10.51
C GLN A 93 -4.51 1.85 -9.02
N LEU A 94 -3.79 1.04 -8.24
CA LEU A 94 -3.96 0.96 -6.79
C LEU A 94 -3.83 2.35 -6.13
N VAL A 95 -2.84 3.14 -6.55
CA VAL A 95 -2.65 4.51 -6.04
C VAL A 95 -3.80 5.43 -6.44
N ARG A 96 -4.27 5.38 -7.69
CA ARG A 96 -5.43 6.15 -8.17
C ARG A 96 -6.70 5.80 -7.38
N LEU A 97 -6.90 4.54 -7.07
CA LEU A 97 -8.04 4.10 -6.26
C LEU A 97 -8.02 4.73 -4.87
N VAL A 98 -6.85 4.81 -4.21
CA VAL A 98 -6.72 5.49 -2.91
C VAL A 98 -6.98 7.00 -3.03
N VAL A 99 -6.55 7.64 -4.13
CA VAL A 99 -6.89 9.05 -4.42
C VAL A 99 -8.40 9.25 -4.48
N GLU A 100 -9.11 8.42 -5.24
CA GLU A 100 -10.56 8.53 -5.40
C GLU A 100 -11.31 8.25 -4.09
N LEU A 101 -10.89 7.23 -3.33
CA LEU A 101 -11.45 6.95 -2.00
C LEU A 101 -11.33 8.16 -1.08
N LYS A 102 -10.14 8.77 -0.98
CA LYS A 102 -9.88 9.95 -0.12
C LYS A 102 -10.78 11.15 -0.48
N GLY A 103 -11.25 11.22 -1.73
CA GLY A 103 -12.15 12.26 -2.23
C GLY A 103 -13.64 12.02 -1.95
N LEU A 104 -14.03 10.86 -1.43
CA LEU A 104 -15.43 10.54 -1.16
C LEU A 104 -15.94 11.23 0.12
N PRO A 105 -17.20 11.69 0.13
CA PRO A 105 -17.77 12.47 1.23
C PRO A 105 -18.33 11.60 2.37
N THR A 106 -18.17 10.27 2.31
CA THR A 106 -18.80 9.36 3.27
C THR A 106 -18.30 9.61 4.68
N THR A 107 -19.23 9.81 5.59
CA THR A 107 -18.95 10.15 6.99
C THR A 107 -19.33 9.02 7.93
N ASP A 108 -18.49 8.78 8.94
CA ASP A 108 -18.85 8.00 10.10
C ASP A 108 -19.91 8.75 10.91
N VAL A 109 -21.07 8.12 11.09
CA VAL A 109 -22.22 8.69 11.80
C VAL A 109 -21.92 8.94 13.28
N GLU A 110 -20.99 8.19 13.88
CA GLU A 110 -20.61 8.33 15.29
C GLU A 110 -19.63 9.47 15.53
N SER A 111 -18.65 9.65 14.63
CA SER A 111 -17.58 10.64 14.79
C SER A 111 -17.76 11.93 13.97
N ASP A 112 -18.72 11.96 13.03
CA ASP A 112 -18.95 13.06 12.06
C ASP A 112 -17.71 13.36 11.19
N ARG A 113 -16.84 12.35 11.01
CA ARG A 113 -15.61 12.44 10.20
C ARG A 113 -15.77 11.70 8.89
N THR A 114 -15.16 12.24 7.84
CA THR A 114 -15.04 11.60 6.53
C THR A 114 -14.09 10.40 6.61
N ILE A 115 -14.61 9.20 6.37
CA ILE A 115 -13.93 7.94 6.72
C ILE A 115 -12.66 7.67 5.91
N TRP A 116 -12.60 8.18 4.69
CA TRP A 116 -11.48 7.95 3.78
C TRP A 116 -10.44 9.06 3.81
N THR A 117 -10.77 10.24 4.35
CA THR A 117 -9.92 11.43 4.21
C THR A 117 -8.60 11.27 4.94
N ASP A 118 -8.62 10.72 6.15
CA ASP A 118 -7.40 10.55 6.95
C ASP A 118 -6.70 9.21 6.71
N LEU A 119 -7.30 8.33 5.90
CA LEU A 119 -6.80 6.97 5.61
C LEU A 119 -6.56 6.17 6.90
N ASP A 120 -7.44 6.33 7.88
CA ASP A 120 -7.32 5.70 9.20
C ASP A 120 -7.10 4.20 9.07
N GLY A 121 -6.14 3.67 9.84
CA GLY A 121 -5.74 2.26 9.85
C GLY A 121 -4.68 1.88 8.81
N LEU A 122 -4.51 2.61 7.71
CA LEU A 122 -3.57 2.22 6.64
C LEU A 122 -2.11 2.18 7.12
N GLU A 123 -1.68 3.14 7.96
CA GLU A 123 -0.32 3.16 8.52
C GLU A 123 -0.07 1.92 9.39
N ASN A 124 -1.02 1.58 10.26
CA ASN A 124 -0.93 0.42 11.15
C ASN A 124 -0.78 -0.87 10.32
N CYS A 125 -1.66 -1.10 9.36
CA CYS A 125 -1.61 -2.29 8.50
C CYS A 125 -0.31 -2.33 7.65
N THR A 126 0.17 -1.16 7.21
CA THR A 126 1.44 -1.05 6.47
C THR A 126 2.62 -1.43 7.35
N GLN A 127 2.65 -0.92 8.59
CA GLN A 127 3.71 -1.22 9.55
C GLN A 127 3.74 -2.70 9.93
N GLU A 128 2.58 -3.32 10.17
CA GLU A 128 2.46 -4.75 10.45
C GLU A 128 2.90 -5.60 9.24
N SER A 129 2.63 -5.13 8.03
CA SER A 129 3.09 -5.76 6.78
C SER A 129 4.56 -5.46 6.45
N TRP A 130 5.23 -4.57 7.20
CA TRP A 130 6.56 -4.05 6.87
C TRP A 130 7.70 -5.00 7.27
N MET A 131 7.63 -6.26 6.83
CA MET A 131 8.63 -7.28 7.13
C MET A 131 9.68 -7.39 6.01
N ALA A 132 10.84 -6.76 6.22
CA ALA A 132 11.96 -6.86 5.29
C ALA A 132 12.46 -8.33 5.17
N PRO A 133 12.78 -8.81 3.95
CA PRO A 133 13.27 -10.17 3.74
C PRO A 133 14.52 -10.46 4.56
N SER A 134 14.56 -11.68 5.12
CA SER A 134 15.64 -12.18 5.97
C SER A 134 16.35 -13.40 5.36
N ALA A 135 17.44 -13.86 5.97
CA ALA A 135 18.13 -15.09 5.52
C ALA A 135 17.29 -16.37 5.70
N ASN A 136 16.17 -16.29 6.42
CA ASN A 136 15.31 -17.43 6.74
C ASN A 136 14.14 -17.59 5.77
N GLU A 137 14.10 -16.84 4.65
CA GLU A 137 13.03 -17.02 3.67
C GLU A 137 13.17 -18.36 2.95
N ASP A 138 12.11 -19.16 3.01
CA ASP A 138 12.07 -20.49 2.36
C ASP A 138 11.75 -20.40 0.84
N SER A 139 11.48 -19.21 0.32
CA SER A 139 11.16 -18.99 -1.09
C SER A 139 11.46 -17.57 -1.56
N PHE A 140 11.37 -17.35 -2.88
CA PHE A 140 11.54 -16.03 -3.51
C PHE A 140 10.33 -15.11 -3.38
N GLU A 141 9.17 -15.64 -2.99
CA GLU A 141 7.92 -14.89 -2.99
C GLU A 141 7.93 -13.72 -2.00
N PRO A 142 8.38 -13.88 -0.73
CA PRO A 142 8.50 -12.77 0.22
C PRO A 142 9.39 -11.63 -0.28
N LEU A 143 10.45 -11.95 -1.05
CA LEU A 143 11.36 -10.95 -1.62
C LEU A 143 10.66 -10.09 -2.67
N LYS A 144 9.85 -10.71 -3.54
CA LYS A 144 9.07 -9.99 -4.55
C LYS A 144 7.98 -9.15 -3.92
N GLU A 145 7.24 -9.73 -2.98
CA GLU A 145 6.17 -9.05 -2.27
C GLU A 145 6.67 -7.82 -1.52
N TRP A 146 7.86 -7.92 -0.94
CA TRP A 146 8.52 -6.80 -0.30
C TRP A 146 8.77 -5.63 -1.25
N VAL A 147 9.34 -5.93 -2.42
CA VAL A 147 9.60 -4.92 -3.46
C VAL A 147 8.28 -4.31 -3.93
N ASN A 148 7.26 -5.13 -4.18
CA ASN A 148 5.95 -4.70 -4.63
C ASN A 148 5.24 -3.80 -3.61
N LEU A 149 5.32 -4.11 -2.31
CA LEU A 149 4.80 -3.26 -1.23
C LEU A 149 5.52 -1.90 -1.19
N ASN A 150 6.85 -1.91 -1.22
CA ASN A 150 7.66 -0.68 -1.27
C ASN A 150 7.29 0.18 -2.49
N SER A 151 7.03 -0.46 -3.62
CA SER A 151 6.59 0.18 -4.85
C SER A 151 5.26 0.93 -4.65
N THR A 152 4.24 0.30 -4.06
CA THR A 152 2.95 0.97 -3.76
C THR A 152 3.12 2.13 -2.77
N VAL A 153 3.78 1.88 -1.64
CA VAL A 153 3.91 2.86 -0.55
C VAL A 153 4.76 4.06 -0.97
N SER A 154 5.84 3.84 -1.73
CA SER A 154 6.64 4.94 -2.29
C SER A 154 5.82 5.82 -3.24
N ARG A 155 4.91 5.26 -4.04
CA ARG A 155 4.03 6.06 -4.89
C ARG A 155 3.02 6.88 -4.09
N LEU A 156 2.41 6.30 -3.06
CA LEU A 156 1.49 7.02 -2.16
C LEU A 156 2.19 8.24 -1.52
N TYR A 157 3.40 8.05 -1.00
CA TYR A 157 4.21 9.12 -0.44
C TYR A 157 4.66 10.13 -1.51
N GLY A 158 5.10 9.63 -2.67
CA GLY A 158 5.57 10.41 -3.81
C GLY A 158 4.55 11.36 -4.42
N ILE A 159 3.26 11.15 -4.17
CA ILE A 159 2.19 12.09 -4.55
C ILE A 159 1.64 12.89 -3.36
N GLY A 160 2.19 12.69 -2.15
CA GLY A 160 1.80 13.40 -0.95
C GLY A 160 0.49 12.94 -0.32
N LEU A 161 0.05 11.70 -0.59
CA LEU A 161 -1.13 11.13 0.08
C LEU A 161 -0.85 10.72 1.53
N ILE A 162 0.40 10.38 1.82
CA ILE A 162 0.92 9.95 3.13
C ILE A 162 2.25 10.67 3.41
N ASP A 163 2.66 10.74 4.67
CA ASP A 163 3.89 11.41 5.13
C ASP A 163 4.91 10.44 5.76
N TRP A 164 4.77 9.14 5.52
CA TRP A 164 5.58 8.05 6.10
C TRP A 164 6.98 7.91 5.48
N TYR A 165 7.74 9.01 5.42
CA TYR A 165 9.08 9.05 4.83
C TYR A 165 10.06 8.07 5.49
N TYR A 166 9.81 7.69 6.74
CA TYR A 166 10.66 6.80 7.52
C TYR A 166 10.76 5.40 6.89
N PHE A 167 9.72 4.91 6.21
CA PHE A 167 9.78 3.65 5.47
C PHE A 167 10.84 3.68 4.37
N GLY A 168 10.90 4.79 3.61
CA GLY A 168 11.92 4.98 2.59
C GLY A 168 13.33 5.05 3.18
N ILE A 169 13.50 5.73 4.32
CA ILE A 169 14.78 5.77 5.03
C ILE A 169 15.19 4.37 5.50
N TRP A 170 14.29 3.60 6.12
CA TRP A 170 14.59 2.24 6.56
C TRP A 170 15.02 1.36 5.39
N THR A 171 14.29 1.36 4.28
CA THR A 171 14.62 0.58 3.08
C THR A 171 15.99 0.97 2.50
N LEU A 172 16.31 2.27 2.44
CA LEU A 172 17.62 2.75 1.98
C LEU A 172 18.76 2.27 2.88
N ARG A 173 18.57 2.35 4.20
CA ARG A 173 19.57 1.89 5.17
C ARG A 173 19.79 0.39 5.08
N ASP A 174 18.72 -0.40 4.98
CA ASP A 174 18.80 -1.85 4.82
C ASP A 174 19.55 -2.28 3.56
N SER A 175 19.54 -1.43 2.52
CA SER A 175 20.17 -1.68 1.23
C SER A 175 21.63 -1.24 1.17
N PHE A 176 21.98 -0.11 1.80
CA PHE A 176 23.27 0.57 1.59
C PHE A 176 24.13 0.73 2.84
N GLU A 177 23.56 0.62 4.04
CA GLU A 177 24.28 0.80 5.30
C GLU A 177 24.52 -0.51 6.06
N THR A 178 23.77 -1.57 5.72
CA THR A 178 23.89 -2.87 6.39
C THR A 178 25.05 -3.67 5.80
N ASN A 179 26.11 -3.85 6.61
CA ASN A 179 27.31 -4.62 6.24
C ASN A 179 27.16 -6.15 6.40
N ASP A 180 25.92 -6.66 6.49
CA ASP A 180 25.62 -8.08 6.66
C ASP A 180 25.72 -8.87 5.34
N PHE A 181 26.78 -8.62 4.57
CA PHE A 181 27.09 -9.36 3.34
C PHE A 181 27.33 -10.86 3.58
N ASN A 182 27.63 -11.24 4.83
CA ASN A 182 27.81 -12.64 5.23
C ASN A 182 26.48 -13.35 5.59
N VAL A 183 25.38 -12.60 5.76
CA VAL A 183 24.06 -13.12 6.16
C VAL A 183 23.03 -12.95 5.03
N SER A 184 23.24 -11.98 4.14
CA SER A 184 22.31 -11.65 3.06
C SER A 184 22.71 -12.39 1.78
N GLY A 185 21.94 -13.39 1.37
CA GLY A 185 22.08 -13.98 0.03
C GLY A 185 21.92 -12.92 -1.07
N GLU A 186 22.50 -13.15 -2.25
CA GLU A 186 22.47 -12.22 -3.39
C GLU A 186 21.06 -11.71 -3.71
N ASP A 187 20.06 -12.59 -3.60
CA ASP A 187 18.66 -12.25 -3.87
C ASP A 187 18.05 -11.31 -2.83
N ILE A 188 18.45 -11.42 -1.56
CA ILE A 188 18.03 -10.50 -0.50
C ILE A 188 18.59 -9.12 -0.79
N LEU A 189 19.88 -9.04 -1.15
CA LEU A 189 20.51 -7.77 -1.51
C LEU A 189 19.83 -7.16 -2.75
N ASN A 190 19.58 -7.97 -3.79
CA ASN A 190 18.90 -7.51 -5.00
C ASN A 190 17.50 -6.99 -4.73
N SER A 191 16.71 -7.66 -3.88
CA SER A 191 15.37 -7.19 -3.52
C SER A 191 15.40 -5.88 -2.74
N ARG A 192 16.33 -5.72 -1.78
CA ARG A 192 16.51 -4.46 -1.03
C ARG A 192 16.92 -3.30 -1.94
N VAL A 193 17.91 -3.52 -2.80
CA VAL A 193 18.35 -2.52 -3.78
C VAL A 193 17.22 -2.14 -4.73
N THR A 194 16.42 -3.10 -5.18
CA THR A 194 15.26 -2.84 -6.03
C THR A 194 14.20 -2.02 -5.30
N ALA A 195 13.84 -2.38 -4.06
CA ALA A 195 12.92 -1.63 -3.23
C ALA A 195 13.40 -0.19 -2.97
N SER A 196 14.70 0.00 -2.71
CA SER A 196 15.32 1.33 -2.61
C SER A 196 15.19 2.13 -3.91
N GLY A 197 15.35 1.47 -5.06
CA GLY A 197 15.14 2.05 -6.38
C GLY A 197 13.73 2.62 -6.55
N GLU A 198 12.71 1.92 -6.06
CA GLU A 198 11.32 2.40 -6.09
C GLU A 198 11.14 3.69 -5.28
N TRP A 199 11.70 3.76 -4.07
CA TRP A 199 11.69 4.99 -3.26
C TRP A 199 12.44 6.13 -3.94
N MET A 200 13.60 5.90 -4.53
CA MET A 200 14.32 6.95 -5.26
C MET A 200 13.51 7.44 -6.47
N ARG A 201 12.86 6.53 -7.19
CA ARG A 201 12.10 6.82 -8.41
C ARG A 201 10.82 7.60 -8.13
N HIS A 202 10.06 7.16 -7.13
CA HIS A 202 8.70 7.67 -6.89
C HIS A 202 8.66 8.74 -5.80
N SER A 203 9.57 8.69 -4.84
CA SER A 203 9.58 9.56 -3.65
C SER A 203 10.77 10.51 -3.57
N GLY A 204 11.74 10.37 -4.48
CA GLY A 204 13.01 11.11 -4.44
C GLY A 204 12.85 12.63 -4.26
N PRO A 205 11.99 13.32 -5.03
CA PRO A 205 11.76 14.76 -4.85
C PRO A 205 11.27 15.13 -3.45
N GLN A 206 10.31 14.38 -2.90
CA GLN A 206 9.72 14.61 -1.58
C GLN A 206 10.73 14.31 -0.47
N LEU A 207 11.46 13.20 -0.57
CA LEU A 207 12.53 12.86 0.38
C LEU A 207 13.62 13.95 0.41
N ARG A 208 14.00 14.47 -0.77
CA ARG A 208 14.96 15.56 -0.86
C ARG A 208 14.47 16.82 -0.14
N GLN A 209 13.20 17.19 -0.29
CA GLN A 209 12.63 18.35 0.41
C GLN A 209 12.68 18.20 1.93
N ILE A 210 12.46 17.00 2.47
CA ILE A 210 12.60 16.74 3.91
C ILE A 210 14.05 16.93 4.35
N CYS A 211 15.02 16.37 3.62
CA CYS A 211 16.43 16.53 3.94
C CYS A 211 16.87 18.00 3.91
N GLU A 212 16.42 18.76 2.91
CA GLU A 212 16.73 20.20 2.79
C GLU A 212 16.14 21.00 3.97
N ARG A 213 14.89 20.71 4.38
CA ARG A 213 14.27 21.35 5.55
C ARG A 213 15.01 21.01 6.85
N ALA A 214 15.38 19.74 7.04
CA ALA A 214 16.11 19.32 8.23
C ALA A 214 17.49 20.00 8.34
N ALA A 215 18.20 20.16 7.22
CA ALA A 215 19.49 20.83 7.18
C ALA A 215 19.40 22.33 7.56
N LEU A 216 18.33 23.01 7.13
CA LEU A 216 18.06 24.40 7.49
C LEU A 216 17.76 24.55 8.99
N THR A 217 16.93 23.68 9.56
CA THR A 217 16.63 23.74 11.00
C THR A 217 17.89 23.51 11.85
N ALA A 218 18.80 22.64 11.41
CA ALA A 218 20.05 22.36 12.13
C ALA A 218 21.03 23.54 12.11
N SER A 219 21.09 24.32 11.01
CA SER A 219 21.96 25.50 10.93
C SER A 219 21.45 26.67 11.77
N GLU A 220 20.13 26.82 11.91
CA GLU A 220 19.51 27.83 12.78
C GLU A 220 19.72 27.55 14.27
N GLN A 221 19.77 26.28 14.69
CA GLN A 221 20.02 25.89 16.09
C GLN A 221 21.49 25.99 16.52
N THR A 222 22.42 26.12 15.56
CA THR A 222 23.86 26.20 15.80
C THR A 222 24.43 27.61 15.66
N SER A 223 23.57 28.60 15.37
CA SER A 223 23.89 30.04 15.27
C SER A 223 23.43 30.80 16.51
#